data_AF-A0A4R8V1B3-F1
#
_entry.id   AF-A0A4R8V1B3-F1
#
_cell.length_a   1.000
_cell.length_b   1.000
_cell.length_c   1.000
_cell.angle_alpha   90.00
_cell.angle_beta   90.00
_cell.angle_gamma   90.00
#
_symmetry.space_group_name_H-M   'P 1'
#
loop_
_entity.id
_entity.type
_entity.pdbx_description
1 polymer ?
#
loop_
_entity_poly.entity_id
_entity_poly.type
_entity_poly.pdbx_seq_one_letter_code
_entity_poly.pdbx_strand_id
1 'polypeptide(L)'
;MIHRPLAALSRTRTAIRDREQGFTLIELLVVVLIIGVLAAVAIPIFLSQQEGAKDSAVKAQITQAKTAVVAEIVTKGFPANLDAASAYTPSSEVTVVLTGSATAFCIKGQFNGSTRTFAIDDNGAAIAGICSAAFVAG
;
A
#
# COMPACT_ATOMS: atom_id res chain seq x y z
N MET A 1 31.59 14.70 -73.12
CA MET A 1 31.91 14.15 -71.78
C MET A 1 30.74 14.42 -70.86
N ILE A 2 30.43 13.50 -69.94
CA ILE A 2 29.38 13.53 -68.89
C ILE A 2 28.18 12.61 -69.19
N HIS A 3 28.40 11.31 -68.93
CA HIS A 3 27.37 10.34 -68.57
C HIS A 3 26.78 10.68 -67.19
N ARG A 4 25.45 10.70 -67.06
CA ARG A 4 24.74 10.74 -65.76
C ARG A 4 24.20 9.33 -65.46
N PRO A 5 24.62 8.64 -64.38
CA PRO A 5 24.10 7.31 -64.06
C PRO A 5 22.81 7.44 -63.25
N LEU A 6 21.66 7.48 -63.93
CA LEU A 6 20.32 7.52 -63.28
C LEU A 6 19.81 6.13 -62.81
N ALA A 7 20.60 5.06 -62.98
CA ALA A 7 20.17 3.70 -62.66
C ALA A 7 20.28 3.31 -61.17
N ALA A 8 20.99 4.09 -60.35
CA ALA A 8 21.30 3.72 -58.96
C ALA A 8 20.22 4.10 -57.92
N LEU A 9 19.22 4.91 -58.29
CA LEU A 9 18.22 5.45 -57.33
C LEU A 9 16.87 4.70 -57.35
N SER A 10 16.65 3.72 -58.24
CA SER A 10 15.38 2.97 -58.26
C SER A 10 15.39 1.71 -57.38
N ARG A 11 16.56 1.23 -56.97
CA ARG A 11 16.70 -0.03 -56.21
C ARG A 11 16.46 0.11 -54.71
N THR A 12 16.51 1.32 -54.17
CA THR A 12 16.33 1.58 -52.73
C THR A 12 14.85 1.70 -52.34
N ARG A 13 13.94 1.92 -53.31
CA ARG A 13 12.51 2.18 -53.04
C ARG A 13 11.67 0.92 -52.87
N THR A 14 12.11 -0.23 -53.40
CA THR A 14 11.47 -1.53 -53.21
C THR A 14 11.83 -2.18 -51.88
N ALA A 15 13.08 -2.03 -51.42
CA ALA A 15 13.54 -2.60 -50.16
C ALA A 15 12.86 -2.02 -48.90
N ILE A 16 12.23 -0.85 -48.99
CA ILE A 16 11.46 -0.25 -47.88
C ILE A 16 10.01 -0.76 -47.86
N ARG A 17 9.39 -1.02 -49.02
CA ARG A 17 8.03 -1.59 -49.10
C ARG A 17 7.95 -3.03 -48.57
N ASP A 18 9.00 -3.83 -48.76
CA ASP A 18 9.05 -5.20 -48.25
C ASP A 18 9.29 -5.29 -46.72
N ARG A 19 9.62 -4.15 -46.08
CA ARG A 19 9.89 -4.04 -44.63
C ARG A 19 8.74 -3.43 -43.84
N GLU A 20 7.67 -2.98 -44.49
CA GLU A 20 6.46 -2.50 -43.83
C GLU A 20 5.47 -3.64 -43.57
N GLN A 21 5.96 -4.74 -42.97
CA GLN A 21 5.09 -5.79 -42.45
C GLN A 21 4.44 -5.28 -41.16
N GLY A 22 3.23 -4.72 -41.28
CA GLY A 22 2.41 -4.33 -40.14
C GLY A 22 1.90 -5.55 -39.36
N PHE A 23 1.78 -5.41 -38.04
CA PHE A 23 1.09 -6.39 -37.20
C PHE A 23 -0.33 -6.63 -37.72
N THR A 24 -0.73 -7.89 -37.82
CA THR A 24 -2.09 -8.23 -38.19
C THR A 24 -3.06 -7.87 -37.06
N LEU A 25 -4.29 -7.46 -37.41
CA LEU A 25 -5.32 -7.17 -36.41
C LEU A 25 -5.62 -8.39 -35.51
N ILE A 26 -5.45 -9.60 -36.04
CA ILE A 26 -5.66 -10.84 -35.29
C ILE A 26 -4.57 -11.08 -34.24
N GLU A 27 -3.31 -10.71 -34.52
CA GLU A 27 -2.22 -10.77 -33.54
C GLU A 27 -2.51 -9.87 -32.34
N LEU A 28 -2.94 -8.63 -32.60
CA LEU A 28 -3.30 -7.72 -31.51
C LEU A 28 -4.54 -8.19 -30.76
N LEU A 29 -5.51 -8.80 -31.44
CA LEU A 29 -6.72 -9.35 -30.81
C LEU A 29 -6.41 -10.49 -29.84
N VAL A 30 -5.57 -11.45 -30.24
CA VAL A 30 -5.20 -12.57 -29.36
C VAL A 30 -4.40 -12.08 -28.15
N VAL A 31 -3.54 -11.08 -28.32
CA VAL A 31 -2.76 -10.52 -27.21
C VAL A 31 -3.65 -9.85 -26.16
N VAL A 32 -4.60 -8.99 -26.57
CA VAL A 32 -5.51 -8.36 -25.60
C VAL A 32 -6.45 -9.36 -24.96
N LEU A 33 -6.80 -10.45 -25.65
CA LEU A 33 -7.56 -11.57 -25.09
C LEU A 33 -6.77 -12.25 -23.96
N ILE A 34 -5.50 -12.57 -24.19
CA ILE A 34 -4.65 -13.21 -23.18
C ILE A 34 -4.42 -12.27 -21.99
N ILE A 35 -4.08 -11.00 -22.23
CA ILE A 35 -3.92 -9.99 -21.16
C ILE A 35 -5.23 -9.81 -20.39
N GLY A 36 -6.39 -9.84 -21.06
CA GLY A 36 -7.69 -9.77 -20.43
C GLY A 36 -7.95 -10.90 -19.43
N VAL A 37 -7.61 -12.14 -19.80
CA VAL A 37 -7.73 -13.30 -18.91
C VAL A 37 -6.79 -13.18 -17.71
N LEU A 38 -5.53 -12.77 -17.93
CA LEU A 38 -4.56 -12.58 -16.86
C LEU A 38 -4.98 -11.46 -15.90
N ALA A 39 -5.46 -10.33 -16.43
CA ALA A 39 -5.91 -9.19 -15.64
C ALA A 39 -7.14 -9.55 -14.76
N ALA A 40 -8.07 -10.33 -15.29
CA ALA A 40 -9.27 -10.75 -14.55
C ALA A 40 -8.92 -11.52 -13.25
N VAL A 41 -7.86 -12.33 -13.26
CA VAL A 41 -7.39 -13.07 -12.07
C VAL A 41 -6.44 -12.22 -11.22
N ALA A 42 -5.55 -11.45 -11.85
CA ALA A 42 -4.51 -10.71 -11.13
C ALA A 42 -5.06 -9.52 -10.32
N ILE A 43 -6.06 -8.80 -10.84
CA ILE A 43 -6.62 -7.60 -10.19
C ILE A 43 -7.19 -7.89 -8.79
N PRO A 44 -8.11 -8.87 -8.59
CA PRO A 44 -8.68 -9.12 -7.26
C PRO A 44 -7.62 -9.57 -6.25
N ILE A 45 -6.64 -10.38 -6.68
CA ILE A 45 -5.53 -10.82 -5.83
C ILE A 45 -4.69 -9.61 -5.41
N PHE A 46 -4.32 -8.75 -6.36
CA PHE A 46 -3.53 -7.55 -6.08
C PHE A 46 -4.24 -6.61 -5.11
N LEU A 47 -5.55 -6.39 -5.27
CA LEU A 47 -6.33 -5.55 -4.36
C LEU A 47 -6.37 -6.16 -2.94
N SER A 48 -6.57 -7.48 -2.82
CA SER A 48 -6.53 -8.16 -1.52
C SER A 48 -5.16 -8.05 -0.84
N GLN A 49 -4.08 -8.17 -1.60
CA GLN A 49 -2.72 -8.02 -1.08
C GLN A 49 -2.46 -6.58 -0.62
N GLN A 50 -2.98 -5.59 -1.34
CA GLN A 50 -2.88 -4.18 -0.96
C GLN A 50 -3.63 -3.90 0.35
N GLU A 51 -4.84 -4.44 0.53
CA GLU A 51 -5.57 -4.33 1.80
C GLU A 51 -4.83 -5.01 2.96
N GLY A 52 -4.25 -6.20 2.74
CA GLY A 52 -3.41 -6.88 3.73
C GLY A 52 -2.14 -6.09 4.11
N ALA A 53 -1.55 -5.38 3.15
CA ALA A 53 -0.42 -4.48 3.40
C ALA A 53 -0.85 -3.26 4.23
N LYS A 54 -2.01 -2.64 3.94
CA LYS A 54 -2.57 -1.54 4.74
C LYS A 54 -2.83 -1.97 6.18
N ASP A 55 -3.48 -3.12 6.37
CA ASP A 55 -3.72 -3.69 7.71
C ASP A 55 -2.40 -3.90 8.48
N SER A 56 -1.39 -4.43 7.80
CA SER A 56 -0.07 -4.68 8.40
C SER A 56 0.64 -3.38 8.76
N ALA A 57 0.54 -2.35 7.92
CA ALA A 57 1.09 -1.03 8.20
C ALA A 57 0.43 -0.43 9.46
N VAL A 58 -0.90 -0.50 9.58
CA VAL A 58 -1.60 -0.03 10.78
C VAL A 58 -1.13 -0.77 12.03
N LYS A 59 -1.05 -2.11 11.98
CA LYS A 59 -0.58 -2.93 13.10
C LYS A 59 0.85 -2.57 13.52
N ALA A 60 1.74 -2.34 12.56
CA ALA A 60 3.11 -1.93 12.83
C ALA A 60 3.16 -0.56 13.54
N GLN A 61 2.40 0.42 13.03
CA GLN A 61 2.32 1.76 13.58
C GLN A 61 1.78 1.78 15.02
N ILE A 62 0.69 1.07 15.30
CA ILE A 62 0.15 0.99 16.68
C ILE A 62 1.07 0.21 17.62
N THR A 63 1.83 -0.77 17.12
CA THR A 63 2.83 -1.48 17.94
C THR A 63 4.00 -0.58 18.28
N GLN A 64 4.45 0.25 17.34
CA GLN A 64 5.47 1.26 17.58
C GLN A 64 4.98 2.29 18.60
N ALA A 65 3.75 2.76 18.46
CA ALA A 65 3.11 3.65 19.43
C ALA A 65 3.01 2.99 20.82
N LYS A 66 2.65 1.71 20.90
CA LYS A 66 2.64 0.95 22.17
C LYS A 66 4.00 0.97 22.84
N THR A 67 5.08 0.68 22.10
CA THR A 67 6.44 0.69 22.65
C THR A 67 6.82 2.06 23.20
N ALA A 68 6.46 3.13 22.50
CA ALA A 68 6.71 4.50 22.95
C ALA A 68 5.94 4.83 24.24
N VAL A 69 4.66 4.45 24.32
CA VAL A 69 3.81 4.66 25.49
C VAL A 69 4.32 3.86 26.70
N VAL A 70 4.69 2.59 26.50
CA VAL A 70 5.23 1.74 27.57
C VAL A 70 6.55 2.30 28.11
N ALA A 71 7.43 2.81 27.25
CA ALA A 71 8.66 3.46 27.69
C ALA A 71 8.39 4.71 28.55
N GLU A 72 7.36 5.49 28.22
CA GLU A 72 6.95 6.63 29.02
C GLU A 72 6.35 6.20 30.37
N ILE A 73 5.49 5.17 30.39
CA ILE A 73 4.89 4.63 31.62
C ILE A 73 5.96 4.15 32.61
N VAL A 74 7.04 3.52 32.13
CA VAL A 74 8.15 3.07 32.98
C VAL A 74 8.86 4.25 33.67
N THR A 75 8.92 5.42 33.04
CA THR A 75 9.67 6.58 33.56
C THR A 75 8.81 7.54 34.38
N LYS A 76 7.54 7.73 34.00
CA LYS A 76 6.64 8.75 34.58
C LYS A 76 5.37 8.17 35.22
N GLY A 77 5.13 6.86 35.11
CA GLY A 77 3.86 6.25 35.48
C GLY A 77 2.77 6.45 34.42
N PHE A 78 1.57 5.92 34.65
CA PHE A 78 0.45 6.02 33.72
C PHE A 78 -0.02 7.48 33.57
N PRO A 79 0.03 8.05 32.35
CA PRO A 79 -0.47 9.40 32.13
C PRO A 79 -2.00 9.40 32.03
N ALA A 80 -2.65 10.30 32.78
CA ALA A 80 -4.11 10.47 32.78
C ALA A 80 -4.66 10.91 31.41
N ASN A 81 -3.82 11.53 30.57
CA ASN A 81 -4.11 11.84 29.17
C ASN A 81 -2.87 11.46 28.33
N LEU A 82 -3.01 10.44 27.49
CA LEU A 82 -2.03 10.09 26.45
C LEU A 82 -2.25 11.00 25.23
N ASP A 83 -2.18 12.31 25.43
CA ASP A 83 -2.33 13.25 24.32
C ASP A 83 -1.03 13.22 23.52
N ALA A 84 -1.02 12.33 22.52
CA ALA A 84 0.08 12.06 21.59
C ALA A 84 1.47 11.97 22.25
N ALA A 85 1.87 10.74 22.59
CA ALA A 85 3.23 10.37 22.94
C ALA A 85 4.28 11.22 22.21
N SER A 86 5.04 12.01 22.97
CA SER A 86 6.19 12.78 22.48
C SER A 86 7.29 11.90 21.81
N ALA A 87 7.08 10.59 21.74
CA ALA A 87 8.02 9.57 21.25
C ALA A 87 7.48 8.74 20.06
N TYR A 88 6.27 8.98 19.55
CA TYR A 88 5.75 8.32 18.35
C TYR A 88 5.52 9.33 17.22
N THR A 89 6.17 9.11 16.08
CA THR A 89 5.98 9.90 14.87
C THR A 89 4.99 9.18 13.93
N PRO A 90 3.74 9.65 13.82
CA PRO A 90 2.77 9.01 12.93
C PRO A 90 3.19 9.12 11.47
N SER A 91 2.92 8.07 10.70
CA SER A 91 2.92 8.20 9.24
C SER A 91 1.71 9.02 8.78
N SER A 92 1.84 9.72 7.66
CA SER A 92 0.72 10.47 7.05
C SER A 92 -0.43 9.56 6.57
N GLU A 93 -0.17 8.26 6.46
CA GLU A 93 -1.10 7.26 5.94
C GLU A 93 -1.92 6.56 7.03
N VAL A 94 -1.48 6.62 8.29
CA VAL A 94 -2.12 5.92 9.41
C VAL A 94 -2.48 6.90 10.51
N THR A 95 -3.77 7.02 10.81
CA THR A 95 -4.26 7.76 11.96
C THR A 95 -4.18 6.88 13.20
N VAL A 96 -3.50 7.36 14.24
CA VAL A 96 -3.40 6.69 15.53
C VAL A 96 -4.04 7.56 16.60
N VAL A 97 -4.88 6.95 17.43
CA VAL A 97 -5.56 7.58 18.55
C VAL A 97 -5.20 6.81 19.82
N LEU A 98 -4.66 7.53 20.79
CA LEU A 98 -4.28 6.96 22.07
C LEU A 98 -5.35 7.32 23.11
N THR A 99 -5.72 6.37 23.94
CA THR A 99 -6.67 6.55 25.04
C THR A 99 -6.07 5.94 26.29
N GLY A 100 -5.86 6.76 27.32
CA GLY A 100 -5.26 6.32 28.58
C GLY A 100 -6.24 6.44 29.75
N SER A 101 -5.97 5.66 30.79
CA SER A 101 -6.55 5.74 32.13
C SER A 101 -5.41 5.68 33.15
N ALA A 102 -5.74 5.76 34.45
CA ALA A 102 -4.77 5.67 35.53
C ALA A 102 -4.08 4.30 35.64
N THR A 103 -4.64 3.23 35.05
CA THR A 103 -4.12 1.85 35.15
C THR A 103 -3.95 1.13 33.82
N ALA A 104 -4.52 1.66 32.74
CA ALA A 104 -4.56 0.99 31.44
C ALA A 104 -4.46 1.99 30.29
N PHE A 105 -4.12 1.49 29.10
CA PHE A 105 -4.19 2.27 27.86
C PHE A 105 -4.68 1.41 26.70
N CYS A 106 -5.24 2.08 25.70
CA CYS A 106 -5.58 1.48 24.42
C CYS A 106 -5.19 2.42 23.29
N ILE A 107 -4.62 1.84 22.23
CA ILE A 107 -4.18 2.54 21.04
C ILE A 107 -4.98 2.00 19.87
N LYS A 108 -5.76 2.87 19.23
CA LYS A 108 -6.49 2.62 18.00
C LYS A 108 -5.67 3.11 16.81
N GLY A 109 -5.62 2.32 15.75
CA GLY A 109 -5.03 2.69 14.46
C GLY A 109 -6.00 2.46 13.31
N GLN A 110 -5.89 3.28 12.27
CA GLN A 110 -6.68 3.18 11.06
C GLN A 110 -5.88 3.69 9.85
N PHE A 111 -5.89 2.95 8.75
CA PHE A 111 -5.33 3.43 7.49
C PHE A 111 -6.26 4.47 6.88
N ASN A 112 -5.72 5.58 6.38
CA ASN A 112 -6.53 6.66 5.83
C ASN A 112 -7.36 6.17 4.63
N GLY A 113 -8.67 6.39 4.67
CA GLY A 113 -9.61 5.88 3.66
C GLY A 113 -10.02 4.41 3.80
N SER A 114 -9.51 3.68 4.79
CA SER A 114 -10.02 2.34 5.15
C SER A 114 -11.05 2.44 6.27
N THR A 115 -12.06 1.57 6.29
CA THR A 115 -13.01 1.42 7.42
C THR A 115 -12.50 0.47 8.50
N ARG A 116 -11.42 -0.27 8.23
CA ARG A 116 -10.87 -1.26 9.14
C ARG A 116 -10.01 -0.58 10.19
N THR A 117 -10.33 -0.84 11.45
CA THR A 117 -9.58 -0.33 12.60
C THR A 117 -8.92 -1.49 13.33
N PHE A 118 -7.78 -1.19 13.94
CA PHE A 118 -7.07 -2.10 14.81
C PHE A 118 -6.84 -1.44 16.16
N ALA A 119 -6.87 -2.23 17.23
CA ALA A 119 -6.64 -1.78 18.58
C ALA A 119 -5.59 -2.65 19.26
N ILE A 120 -4.77 -2.04 20.11
CA ILE A 120 -3.79 -2.71 20.96
C ILE A 120 -3.80 -2.08 22.35
N ASP A 121 -3.64 -2.89 23.38
CA ASP A 121 -3.60 -2.52 24.79
C ASP A 121 -2.23 -2.81 25.42
N ASP A 122 -2.14 -2.73 26.73
CA ASP A 122 -0.94 -2.99 27.52
C ASP A 122 -0.50 -4.47 27.46
N ASN A 123 -1.43 -5.42 27.49
CA ASN A 123 -1.12 -6.85 27.64
C ASN A 123 -1.25 -7.70 26.37
N GLY A 124 -1.83 -7.16 25.30
CA GLY A 124 -2.22 -7.90 24.11
C GLY A 124 -1.45 -7.55 22.84
N ALA A 125 -1.77 -8.32 21.80
CA ALA A 125 -1.38 -8.07 20.42
C ALA A 125 -2.42 -7.21 19.71
N ALA A 126 -2.03 -6.59 18.59
CA ALA A 126 -2.94 -5.83 17.76
C ALA A 126 -4.09 -6.69 17.21
N ILE A 127 -5.32 -6.40 17.64
CA ILE A 127 -6.54 -7.06 17.18
C ILE A 127 -7.37 -6.14 16.28
N ALA A 128 -8.23 -6.73 15.45
CA ALA A 128 -9.20 -5.97 14.67
C ALA A 128 -10.30 -5.44 15.59
N GLY A 129 -10.66 -4.16 15.45
CA GLY A 129 -11.69 -3.52 16.25
C GLY A 129 -11.29 -2.14 16.77
N ILE A 130 -12.02 -1.68 17.78
CA ILE A 130 -11.82 -0.40 18.45
C ILE A 130 -11.43 -0.64 19.90
N CYS A 131 -10.89 0.40 20.55
CA CYS A 131 -10.77 0.45 21.99
C CYS A 131 -12.17 0.37 22.62
N SER A 132 -12.54 -0.81 23.13
CA SER A 132 -13.76 -1.00 23.90
C SER A 132 -13.50 -0.66 25.37
N ALA A 133 -14.57 -0.39 26.14
CA ALA A 133 -14.45 -0.12 27.57
C ALA A 133 -13.77 -1.27 28.34
N ALA A 134 -13.82 -2.50 27.81
CA ALA A 134 -13.13 -3.67 28.38
C ALA A 134 -11.59 -3.54 28.35
N PHE A 135 -11.03 -2.73 27.44
CA PHE A 135 -9.59 -2.48 27.37
C PHE A 135 -9.09 -1.42 28.36
N VAL A 136 -9.95 -0.54 28.86
CA VAL A 136 -9.57 0.59 29.75
C VAL A 136 -9.86 0.28 31.23
N ALA A 137 -10.60 -0.80 31.50
CA ALA A 137 -11.00 -1.23 32.85
C ALA A 137 -10.13 -2.34 33.47
N GLY A 138 -9.03 -2.72 32.78
CA GLY A 138 -8.03 -3.66 33.27
C GLY A 138 -7.04 -3.02 34.24
#